data_AF-A0A533SA89-F1
#
_entry.id   AF-A0A533SA89-F1
#
_cell.length_a   1.000
_cell.length_b   1.000
_cell.length_c   1.000
_cell.angle_alpha   90.00
_cell.angle_beta   90.00
_cell.angle_gamma   90.00
#
_symmetry.space_group_name_H-M   'P 1'
#
loop_
_entity.id
_entity.type
_entity.pdbx_description
1 polymer ?
#
loop_
_entity_poly.entity_id
_entity_poly.type
_entity_poly.pdbx_seq_one_letter_code
_entity_poly.pdbx_strand_id
1 'polypeptide(L)'
;MDKEVVSKASLRRVGGYLLGRAIALAALIALAMLLAVKYRDSAKAAVFVFAAITAVSYAVTFVTAVLVHRGRNLHMLLKLQPLWDVCYIIVVVYLSGGISSPEVLFFPLAIIGSAVLYYRKGAMATASFAALSYGALSILQVYRIISPLDFLPLENLGGINIPFRIAFNIISFYGVAILSGDLAEELRRADA
;
A
#
# COMPACT_ATOMS: atom_id res chain seq x y z
N MET A 1 -17.11 13.33 31.62
CA MET A 1 -17.74 12.23 30.86
C MET A 1 -17.29 12.32 29.39
N ASP A 2 -15.98 12.38 29.12
CA ASP A 2 -15.49 12.83 27.78
C ASP A 2 -14.12 12.27 27.34
N LYS A 3 -13.58 11.27 28.04
CA LYS A 3 -12.34 10.58 27.63
C LYS A 3 -12.57 9.17 27.08
N GLU A 4 -13.73 8.56 27.34
CA GLU A 4 -14.02 7.18 26.88
C GLU A 4 -14.57 7.08 25.46
N VAL A 5 -15.36 8.07 24.99
CA VAL A 5 -15.98 8.03 23.65
C VAL A 5 -14.93 8.28 22.56
N VAL A 6 -13.96 9.16 22.82
CA VAL A 6 -12.81 9.41 21.93
C VAL A 6 -11.89 8.17 21.82
N SER A 7 -11.91 7.26 22.79
CA SER A 7 -11.13 6.01 22.79
C SER A 7 -11.75 4.93 21.88
N LYS A 8 -13.06 4.67 21.96
CA LYS A 8 -13.68 3.57 21.20
C LYS A 8 -13.79 3.85 19.70
N ALA A 9 -14.16 5.07 19.31
CA ALA A 9 -14.30 5.43 17.90
C ALA A 9 -12.94 5.42 17.17
N SER A 10 -11.88 5.89 17.83
CA SER A 10 -10.51 5.85 17.29
C SER A 10 -9.98 4.40 17.20
N LEU A 11 -10.26 3.55 18.20
CA LEU A 11 -9.91 2.13 18.16
C LEU A 11 -10.61 1.39 17.02
N ARG A 12 -11.89 1.68 16.74
CA ARG A 12 -12.62 1.08 15.62
C ARG A 12 -12.00 1.45 14.27
N ARG A 13 -11.59 2.72 14.09
CA ARG A 13 -10.92 3.19 12.88
C ARG A 13 -9.54 2.55 12.71
N VAL A 14 -8.75 2.47 13.78
CA VAL A 14 -7.44 1.79 13.76
C VAL A 14 -7.60 0.30 13.47
N GLY A 15 -8.59 -0.36 14.09
CA GLY A 15 -8.89 -1.78 13.84
C GLY A 15 -9.29 -2.05 12.38
N GLY A 16 -10.17 -1.22 11.82
CA GLY A 16 -10.57 -1.33 10.41
C GLY A 16 -9.40 -1.15 9.44
N TYR A 17 -8.54 -0.17 9.70
CA TYR A 17 -7.31 0.04 8.92
C TYR A 17 -6.37 -1.17 8.97
N LEU A 18 -6.08 -1.69 10.18
CA LEU A 18 -5.18 -2.83 10.35
C LEU A 18 -5.76 -4.11 9.74
N LEU A 19 -7.08 -4.30 9.83
CA LEU A 19 -7.77 -5.42 9.19
C LEU A 19 -7.69 -5.33 7.65
N GLY A 20 -8.01 -4.17 7.09
CA GLY A 20 -7.90 -3.94 5.64
C GLY A 20 -6.48 -4.18 5.13
N ARG A 21 -5.48 -3.74 5.89
CA ARG A 21 -4.06 -4.00 5.61
C ARG A 21 -3.72 -5.49 5.66
N ALA A 22 -4.19 -6.22 6.68
CA ALA A 22 -3.97 -7.67 6.78
C ALA A 22 -4.58 -8.43 5.60
N ILE A 23 -5.77 -8.02 5.14
CA ILE A 23 -6.43 -8.60 3.96
C ILE A 23 -5.61 -8.31 2.69
N ALA A 24 -5.14 -7.08 2.51
CA ALA A 24 -4.30 -6.71 1.38
C ALA A 24 -2.99 -7.52 1.33
N LEU A 25 -2.33 -7.68 2.48
CA LEU A 25 -1.13 -8.50 2.59
C LEU A 25 -1.42 -9.98 2.29
N ALA A 26 -2.55 -10.52 2.77
CA ALA A 26 -2.96 -11.89 2.45
C ALA A 26 -3.19 -12.08 0.94
N ALA A 27 -3.80 -11.11 0.27
CA ALA A 27 -3.99 -11.12 -1.18
C ALA A 27 -2.65 -11.11 -1.94
N LEU A 28 -1.66 -10.34 -1.48
CA LEU A 28 -0.30 -10.35 -2.05
C LEU A 28 0.41 -11.69 -1.86
N ILE A 29 0.29 -12.32 -0.68
CA ILE A 29 0.82 -13.67 -0.45
C ILE A 29 0.18 -14.67 -1.40
N ALA A 30 -1.15 -14.61 -1.55
CA ALA A 30 -1.86 -15.49 -2.46
C ALA A 30 -1.38 -15.31 -3.91
N LEU A 31 -1.22 -14.05 -4.36
CA LEU A 31 -0.66 -13.74 -5.67
C LEU A 31 0.77 -14.31 -5.82
N ALA A 32 1.63 -14.13 -4.82
CA ALA A 32 2.99 -14.66 -4.84
C ALA A 32 3.03 -16.19 -4.91
N MET A 33 2.15 -16.89 -4.18
CA MET A 33 2.03 -18.34 -4.25
C MET A 33 1.57 -18.82 -5.63
N LEU A 34 0.59 -18.14 -6.24
CA LEU A 34 0.13 -18.46 -7.60
C LEU A 34 1.28 -18.32 -8.62
N LEU A 35 2.08 -17.27 -8.49
CA LEU A 35 3.25 -17.04 -9.32
C LEU A 35 4.36 -18.10 -9.06
N ALA A 36 4.57 -18.49 -7.80
CA ALA A 36 5.53 -19.52 -7.42
C ALA A 36 5.26 -20.88 -8.08
N VAL A 37 3.98 -21.26 -8.18
CA VAL A 37 3.56 -22.50 -8.84
C VAL A 37 3.80 -22.43 -10.35
N LYS A 38 3.66 -21.24 -10.95
CA LYS A 38 3.82 -21.02 -12.40
C LYS A 38 5.29 -21.04 -12.85
N TYR A 39 6.21 -20.49 -12.07
CA TYR A 39 7.62 -20.27 -12.47
C TYR A 39 8.62 -21.20 -11.78
N ARG A 40 8.24 -22.47 -11.60
CA ARG A 40 8.79 -23.46 -10.64
C ARG A 40 10.30 -23.44 -10.37
N ASP A 41 11.19 -23.22 -11.33
CA ASP A 41 12.64 -23.37 -11.11
C ASP A 41 13.49 -22.09 -11.24
N SER A 42 13.09 -21.13 -12.08
CA SER A 42 13.89 -19.90 -12.30
C SER A 42 13.55 -18.75 -11.33
N ALA A 43 12.41 -18.84 -10.61
CA ALA A 43 11.88 -17.74 -9.79
C ALA A 43 11.88 -18.00 -8.27
N LYS A 44 12.38 -19.15 -7.79
CA LYS A 44 12.29 -19.54 -6.36
C LYS A 44 12.87 -18.49 -5.41
N ALA A 45 14.04 -17.95 -5.74
CA ALA A 45 14.71 -16.94 -4.91
C ALA A 45 13.89 -15.64 -4.81
N ALA A 46 13.25 -15.22 -5.90
CA ALA A 46 12.47 -13.99 -5.91
C ALA A 46 11.11 -14.13 -5.24
N VAL A 47 10.44 -15.26 -5.44
CA VAL A 47 9.25 -15.61 -4.67
C VAL A 47 9.59 -15.62 -3.18
N PHE A 48 10.75 -16.17 -2.80
CA PHE A 48 11.20 -16.16 -1.41
C PHE A 48 11.43 -14.74 -0.89
N VAL A 49 12.15 -13.89 -1.63
CA VAL A 49 12.37 -12.47 -1.24
C VAL A 49 11.04 -11.72 -1.13
N PHE A 50 10.14 -11.88 -2.09
CA PHE A 50 8.80 -11.30 -2.06
C PHE A 50 8.04 -11.76 -0.80
N ALA A 51 8.01 -13.07 -0.55
CA ALA A 51 7.34 -13.65 0.62
C ALA A 51 7.96 -13.16 1.93
N ALA A 52 9.28 -13.03 2.00
CA ALA A 52 9.99 -12.52 3.17
C ALA A 52 9.65 -11.05 3.45
N ILE A 53 9.67 -10.18 2.44
CA ILE A 53 9.31 -8.77 2.59
C ILE A 53 7.83 -8.63 2.97
N THR A 54 6.96 -9.45 2.40
CA THR A 54 5.53 -9.51 2.76
C THR A 54 5.34 -9.96 4.21
N ALA A 55 6.07 -10.98 4.64
CA ALA A 55 6.03 -11.47 6.02
C ALA A 55 6.53 -10.42 7.01
N VAL A 56 7.56 -9.63 6.68
CA VAL A 56 8.00 -8.49 7.49
C VAL A 56 6.89 -7.45 7.63
N SER A 57 6.21 -7.09 6.54
CA SER A 57 5.09 -6.15 6.59
C SER A 57 3.91 -6.69 7.41
N TYR A 58 3.67 -8.01 7.37
CA TYR A 58 2.68 -8.68 8.21
C TYR A 58 3.06 -8.63 9.69
N ALA A 59 4.33 -8.89 10.02
CA ALA A 59 4.85 -8.78 11.38
C ALA A 59 4.71 -7.36 11.92
N VAL A 60 5.02 -6.33 11.13
CA VAL A 60 4.79 -4.93 11.50
C VAL A 60 3.31 -4.67 11.79
N THR A 61 2.41 -5.17 10.95
CA THR A 61 0.95 -5.03 11.16
C THR A 61 0.51 -5.69 12.47
N PHE A 62 0.96 -6.92 12.71
CA PHE A 62 0.63 -7.68 13.90
C PHE A 62 1.15 -7.01 15.18
N VAL A 63 2.41 -6.56 15.18
CA VAL A 63 3.02 -5.85 16.31
C VAL A 63 2.27 -4.56 16.59
N THR A 64 1.94 -3.76 15.57
CA THR A 64 1.15 -2.54 15.74
C THR A 64 -0.23 -2.86 16.34
N ALA A 65 -0.92 -3.90 15.86
CA ALA A 65 -2.22 -4.30 16.38
C ALA A 65 -2.16 -4.70 17.86
N VAL A 66 -1.20 -5.55 18.24
CA VAL A 66 -1.02 -6.02 19.62
C VAL A 66 -0.70 -4.85 20.55
N LEU A 67 0.20 -3.95 20.15
CA LEU A 67 0.62 -2.83 20.99
C LEU A 67 -0.50 -1.77 21.14
N VAL A 68 -1.30 -1.53 20.11
CA VAL A 68 -2.50 -0.67 20.20
C VAL A 68 -3.53 -1.30 21.14
N HIS A 69 -3.77 -2.61 21.03
CA HIS A 69 -4.70 -3.31 21.92
C HIS A 69 -4.25 -3.29 23.40
N ARG A 70 -2.94 -3.26 23.65
CA ARG A 70 -2.36 -3.11 25.00
C ARG A 70 -2.40 -1.66 25.54
N GLY A 71 -3.08 -0.74 24.86
CA GLY A 71 -3.24 0.65 25.31
C GLY A 71 -1.95 1.48 25.25
N ARG A 72 -0.92 1.03 24.52
CA ARG A 72 0.30 1.82 24.36
C ARG A 72 0.02 2.99 23.42
N ASN A 73 0.53 4.16 23.79
CA ASN A 73 0.46 5.34 22.96
C ASN A 73 1.45 5.20 21.78
N LEU A 74 0.96 4.69 20.65
CA LEU A 74 1.74 4.47 19.43
C LEU A 74 1.39 5.47 18.32
N HIS A 75 1.03 6.70 18.67
CA HIS A 75 0.64 7.71 17.68
C HIS A 75 1.69 7.90 16.57
N MET A 76 2.98 7.77 16.88
CA MET A 76 4.05 7.91 15.88
C MET A 76 4.11 6.72 14.90
N LEU A 77 3.96 5.49 15.38
CA LEU A 77 3.95 4.29 14.53
C LEU A 77 2.75 4.28 13.59
N LEU A 78 1.55 4.62 14.10
CA LEU A 78 0.36 4.75 13.25
C LEU A 78 0.55 5.83 12.19
N LYS A 79 1.18 6.97 12.53
CA LYS A 79 1.43 8.07 11.57
C LYS A 79 2.38 7.66 10.46
N LEU A 80 3.39 6.85 10.78
CA LEU A 80 4.35 6.33 9.82
C LEU A 80 3.83 5.10 9.05
N GLN A 81 2.69 4.53 9.45
CA GLN A 81 2.20 3.28 8.87
C GLN A 81 1.82 3.42 7.39
N PRO A 82 1.08 4.47 6.95
CA PRO A 82 0.82 4.67 5.51
C PRO A 82 2.09 4.92 4.69
N LEU A 83 3.08 5.58 5.27
CA LEU A 83 4.39 5.79 4.63
C LEU A 83 5.08 4.44 4.39
N TRP A 84 5.11 3.60 5.42
CA TRP A 84 5.63 2.24 5.32
C TRP A 84 4.88 1.41 4.27
N ASP A 85 3.55 1.52 4.20
CA ASP A 85 2.74 0.79 3.23
C ASP A 85 3.10 1.18 1.80
N VAL A 86 3.26 2.48 1.51
CA VAL A 86 3.71 2.97 0.20
C VAL A 86 5.12 2.47 -0.13
N CYS A 87 6.06 2.54 0.83
CA CYS A 87 7.42 2.02 0.66
C CYS A 87 7.45 0.49 0.41
N TYR A 88 6.57 -0.25 1.09
CA TYR A 88 6.44 -1.68 0.89
C TYR A 88 5.88 -1.99 -0.50
N ILE A 89 4.80 -1.32 -0.91
CA ILE A 89 4.17 -1.53 -2.22
C ILE A 89 5.16 -1.21 -3.35
N ILE A 90 5.92 -0.11 -3.26
CA ILE A 90 6.88 0.24 -4.32
C ILE A 90 8.01 -0.79 -4.45
N VAL A 91 8.49 -1.34 -3.34
CA VAL A 91 9.51 -2.40 -3.33
C VAL A 91 8.94 -3.66 -3.97
N VAL A 92 7.71 -4.04 -3.60
CA VAL A 92 7.02 -5.17 -4.19
C VAL A 92 6.86 -4.99 -5.69
N VAL A 93 6.34 -3.85 -6.15
CA VAL A 93 6.18 -3.50 -7.56
C VAL A 93 7.50 -3.60 -8.31
N TYR A 94 8.60 -3.10 -7.74
CA TYR A 94 9.92 -3.19 -8.37
C TYR A 94 10.40 -4.64 -8.56
N LEU A 95 10.14 -5.51 -7.59
CA LEU A 95 10.55 -6.92 -7.61
C LEU A 95 9.70 -7.80 -8.55
N SER A 96 8.47 -7.40 -8.84
CA SER A 96 7.51 -8.20 -9.63
C SER A 96 7.39 -7.79 -11.10
N GLY A 97 8.12 -6.76 -11.55
CA GLY A 97 8.14 -6.34 -12.97
C GLY A 97 7.99 -4.83 -13.19
N GLY A 98 7.97 -4.03 -12.14
CA GLY A 98 7.98 -2.57 -12.19
C GLY A 98 6.68 -1.97 -12.71
N ILE A 99 6.74 -1.07 -13.69
CA ILE A 99 5.56 -0.32 -14.21
C ILE A 99 4.44 -1.25 -14.74
N SER A 100 4.76 -2.46 -15.17
CA SER A 100 3.79 -3.43 -15.70
C SER A 100 3.10 -4.27 -14.63
N SER A 101 3.45 -4.08 -13.35
CA SER A 101 3.03 -4.95 -12.27
C SER A 101 1.56 -4.71 -11.84
N PRO A 102 0.74 -5.77 -11.69
CA PRO A 102 -0.60 -5.66 -11.10
C PRO A 102 -0.61 -5.06 -9.68
N GLU A 103 0.49 -5.17 -8.96
CA GLU A 103 0.69 -4.76 -7.57
C GLU A 103 0.55 -3.24 -7.37
N VAL A 104 0.60 -2.45 -8.45
CA VAL A 104 0.28 -1.01 -8.43
C VAL A 104 -1.16 -0.76 -7.93
N LEU A 105 -2.07 -1.72 -8.10
CA LEU A 105 -3.45 -1.66 -7.59
C LEU A 105 -3.55 -1.60 -6.06
N PHE A 106 -2.46 -1.87 -5.33
CA PHE A 106 -2.45 -1.80 -3.87
C PHE A 106 -2.23 -0.38 -3.32
N PHE A 107 -1.71 0.57 -4.12
CA PHE A 107 -1.57 1.97 -3.70
C PHE A 107 -2.90 2.60 -3.27
N PRO A 108 -4.01 2.48 -4.05
CA PRO A 108 -5.34 2.89 -3.60
C PRO A 108 -5.75 2.37 -2.23
N LEU A 109 -5.42 1.11 -1.89
CA LEU A 109 -5.76 0.53 -0.58
C LEU A 109 -5.00 1.23 0.56
N ALA A 110 -3.71 1.53 0.37
CA ALA A 110 -2.94 2.30 1.34
C ALA A 110 -3.49 3.74 1.51
N ILE A 111 -3.92 4.35 0.42
CA ILE A 111 -4.53 5.70 0.41
C ILE A 111 -5.85 5.71 1.17
N ILE A 112 -6.75 4.76 0.88
CA ILE A 112 -8.02 4.57 1.61
C ILE A 112 -7.74 4.33 3.08
N GLY A 113 -6.76 3.47 3.39
CA GLY A 113 -6.35 3.20 4.76
C GLY A 113 -5.90 4.47 5.49
N SER A 114 -5.12 5.32 4.83
CA SER A 114 -4.74 6.62 5.38
C SER A 114 -5.92 7.57 5.53
N ALA A 115 -6.93 7.52 4.65
CA ALA A 115 -8.14 8.30 4.79
C ALA A 115 -8.93 7.88 6.06
N VAL A 116 -9.01 6.58 6.35
CA VAL A 116 -9.66 6.08 7.57
C VAL A 116 -8.96 6.56 8.85
N LEU A 117 -7.63 6.63 8.84
CA LEU A 117 -6.84 7.06 10.01
C LEU A 117 -6.75 8.58 10.18
N TYR A 118 -6.59 9.31 9.07
CA TYR A 118 -6.13 10.70 9.05
C TYR A 118 -6.99 11.60 8.14
N TYR A 119 -8.15 11.10 7.73
CA TYR A 119 -9.14 11.78 6.89
C TYR A 119 -8.52 12.29 5.60
N ARG A 120 -9.11 13.35 5.03
CA ARG A 120 -8.65 13.97 3.78
C ARG A 120 -7.17 14.33 3.77
N LYS A 121 -6.63 14.87 4.87
CA LYS A 121 -5.23 15.32 4.93
C LYS A 121 -4.25 14.14 4.77
N GLY A 122 -4.49 13.03 5.46
CA GLY A 122 -3.64 11.85 5.32
C GLY A 122 -3.80 11.15 3.98
N ALA A 123 -5.03 11.07 3.46
CA ALA A 123 -5.30 10.52 2.13
C ALA A 123 -4.49 11.26 1.05
N MET A 124 -4.53 12.60 1.06
CA MET A 124 -3.78 13.44 0.12
C MET A 124 -2.26 13.26 0.27
N ALA A 125 -1.74 13.30 1.50
CA ALA A 125 -0.32 13.14 1.75
C ALA A 125 0.19 11.77 1.26
N THR A 126 -0.57 10.71 1.54
CA THR A 126 -0.23 9.34 1.11
C THR A 126 -0.30 9.21 -0.41
N ALA A 127 -1.31 9.81 -1.06
CA ALA A 127 -1.41 9.81 -2.52
C ALA A 127 -0.27 10.58 -3.19
N SER A 128 0.15 11.72 -2.63
CA SER A 128 1.32 12.45 -3.12
C SER A 128 2.59 11.63 -2.96
N PHE A 129 2.80 10.98 -1.81
CA PHE A 129 3.96 10.13 -1.61
C PHE A 129 3.96 8.89 -2.52
N ALA A 130 2.78 8.27 -2.74
CA ALA A 130 2.60 7.18 -3.69
C ALA A 130 2.90 7.63 -5.13
N ALA A 131 2.37 8.78 -5.55
CA ALA A 131 2.59 9.34 -6.88
C ALA A 131 4.08 9.67 -7.11
N LEU A 132 4.76 10.25 -6.13
CA LEU A 132 6.20 10.53 -6.20
C LEU A 132 7.01 9.24 -6.26
N SER A 133 6.72 8.26 -5.41
CA SER A 133 7.45 6.98 -5.36
C SER A 133 7.26 6.18 -6.65
N TYR A 134 6.00 6.03 -7.09
CA TYR A 134 5.66 5.33 -8.32
C TYR A 134 6.17 6.06 -9.56
N GLY A 135 6.02 7.39 -9.61
CA GLY A 135 6.55 8.22 -10.68
C GLY A 135 8.08 8.13 -10.78
N ALA A 136 8.79 8.20 -9.64
CA ALA A 136 10.23 8.02 -9.57
C ALA A 136 10.64 6.64 -10.10
N LEU A 137 10.07 5.55 -9.56
CA LEU A 137 10.35 4.19 -10.05
C LEU A 137 10.13 4.10 -11.57
N SER A 138 9.04 4.67 -12.04
CA SER A 138 8.69 4.65 -13.46
C SER A 138 9.69 5.40 -14.32
N ILE A 139 10.11 6.59 -13.90
CA ILE A 139 11.14 7.39 -14.59
C ILE A 139 12.46 6.61 -14.63
N LEU A 140 12.93 6.10 -13.49
CA LEU A 140 14.19 5.36 -13.44
C LEU A 140 14.17 4.13 -14.36
N GLN A 141 13.03 3.44 -14.46
CA GLN A 141 12.86 2.29 -15.35
C GLN A 141 12.78 2.70 -16.84
N VAL A 142 12.08 3.79 -17.18
CA VAL A 142 11.99 4.30 -18.56
C VAL A 142 13.36 4.73 -19.09
N TYR A 143 14.16 5.40 -18.25
CA TYR A 143 15.53 5.80 -18.60
C TYR A 143 16.55 4.65 -18.49
N ARG A 144 16.10 3.42 -18.16
CA ARG A 144 16.95 2.24 -17.97
C ARG A 144 18.07 2.43 -16.94
N ILE A 145 17.89 3.35 -16.00
CA ILE A 145 18.80 3.56 -14.86
C ILE A 145 18.73 2.36 -13.93
N ILE A 146 17.51 1.83 -13.75
CA ILE A 146 17.26 0.57 -13.08
C ILE A 146 16.54 -0.35 -14.06
N SER A 147 16.95 -1.62 -14.09
CA SER A 147 16.11 -2.67 -14.64
C SER A 147 15.22 -3.19 -13.51
N PRO A 148 13.93 -3.48 -13.78
CA PRO A 148 13.19 -4.36 -12.88
C PRO A 148 14.02 -5.61 -12.69
N LEU A 149 14.05 -6.13 -11.47
CA LEU A 149 14.52 -7.50 -11.38
C LEU A 149 13.39 -8.36 -11.97
N ASP A 150 13.55 -8.73 -13.25
CA ASP A 150 12.62 -9.57 -14.03
C ASP A 150 12.60 -11.02 -13.49
N PHE A 151 12.55 -11.19 -12.19
CA PHE A 151 12.51 -12.50 -11.56
C PHE A 151 11.16 -13.18 -11.70
N LEU A 152 10.10 -12.39 -11.91
CA LEU A 152 8.77 -12.83 -12.28
C LEU A 152 8.51 -12.26 -13.68
N PRO A 153 8.70 -13.02 -14.76
CA PRO A 153 8.48 -12.51 -16.09
C PRO A 153 6.98 -12.31 -16.29
N LEU A 154 6.53 -11.08 -16.02
CA LEU A 154 5.26 -10.56 -16.48
C LEU A 154 5.42 -10.14 -17.93
N GLU A 155 4.40 -10.46 -18.72
CA GLU A 155 4.42 -10.27 -20.17
C GLU A 155 4.66 -8.79 -20.52
N ASN A 156 5.60 -8.55 -21.42
CA ASN A 156 5.91 -7.22 -21.92
C ASN A 156 4.70 -6.71 -22.72
N LEU A 157 3.80 -5.97 -22.06
CA LEU A 157 2.76 -5.18 -22.72
C LEU A 157 3.44 -4.00 -23.43
N GLY A 158 4.10 -4.29 -24.56
CA GLY A 158 4.74 -3.31 -25.42
C GLY A 158 3.74 -2.41 -26.14
N GLY A 159 4.04 -1.10 -26.18
CA GLY A 159 3.47 -0.17 -27.15
C GLY A 159 2.62 0.98 -26.57
N ILE A 160 3.04 2.22 -26.88
CA ILE A 160 2.34 3.53 -26.80
C ILE A 160 1.91 4.06 -25.42
N ASN A 161 1.73 3.26 -24.37
CA ASN A 161 0.98 3.70 -23.19
C ASN A 161 1.76 3.91 -21.88
N ILE A 162 3.11 3.93 -21.83
CA ILE A 162 3.83 4.06 -20.54
C ILE A 162 3.54 5.40 -19.84
N PRO A 163 3.71 6.59 -20.47
CA PRO A 163 3.36 7.86 -19.84
C PRO A 163 1.88 7.94 -19.48
N PHE A 164 1.01 7.42 -20.36
CA PHE A 164 -0.43 7.36 -20.10
C PHE A 164 -0.77 6.48 -18.89
N ARG A 165 -0.15 5.31 -18.74
CA ARG A 165 -0.31 4.41 -17.58
C ARG A 165 0.17 5.08 -16.30
N ILE A 166 1.32 5.78 -16.34
CA ILE A 166 1.84 6.50 -15.18
C ILE A 166 0.84 7.59 -14.76
N ALA A 167 0.42 8.42 -15.73
CA ALA A 167 -0.56 9.47 -15.49
C ALA A 167 -1.89 8.91 -14.97
N PHE A 168 -2.40 7.84 -15.58
CA PHE A 168 -3.65 7.19 -15.19
C PHE A 168 -3.62 6.68 -13.75
N ASN A 169 -2.52 6.02 -13.35
CA ASN A 169 -2.35 5.57 -11.97
C ASN A 169 -2.26 6.75 -11.00
N ILE A 170 -1.47 7.78 -11.31
CA ILE A 170 -1.35 8.97 -10.45
C ILE A 170 -2.70 9.69 -10.30
N ILE A 171 -3.43 9.88 -11.40
CA ILE A 171 -4.79 10.46 -11.39
C ILE A 171 -5.71 9.59 -10.52
N SER A 172 -5.63 8.27 -10.65
CA SER A 172 -6.42 7.33 -9.84
C SER A 172 -6.06 7.43 -8.35
N PHE A 173 -4.79 7.58 -8.00
CA PHE A 173 -4.35 7.76 -6.60
C PHE A 173 -4.97 9.00 -5.98
N TYR A 174 -4.93 10.13 -6.69
CA TYR A 174 -5.56 11.37 -6.21
C TYR A 174 -7.08 11.27 -6.22
N GLY A 175 -7.70 10.66 -7.23
CA GLY A 175 -9.15 10.44 -7.26
C GLY A 175 -9.62 9.63 -6.05
N VAL A 176 -8.93 8.53 -5.74
CA VAL A 176 -9.19 7.72 -4.55
C VAL A 176 -8.97 8.53 -3.27
N ALA A 177 -7.92 9.35 -3.20
CA ALA A 177 -7.66 10.20 -2.04
C ALA A 177 -8.75 11.25 -1.79
N ILE A 178 -9.27 11.87 -2.86
CA ILE A 178 -10.37 12.84 -2.77
C ILE A 178 -11.60 12.12 -2.23
N LEU A 179 -12.04 11.06 -2.92
CA LEU A 179 -13.29 10.37 -2.58
C LEU A 179 -13.26 9.74 -1.20
N SER A 180 -12.21 8.97 -0.88
CA SER A 180 -12.10 8.32 0.43
C SER A 180 -11.83 9.33 1.55
N GLY A 181 -11.05 10.38 1.26
CA GLY A 181 -10.71 11.43 2.21
C GLY A 181 -11.90 12.30 2.59
N ASP A 182 -12.69 12.72 1.60
CA ASP A 182 -13.89 13.52 1.80
C ASP A 182 -14.98 12.69 2.51
N LEU A 183 -15.19 11.44 2.11
CA LEU A 183 -16.12 10.53 2.80
C LEU A 183 -15.74 10.33 4.27
N ALA A 184 -14.45 10.13 4.56
CA ALA A 184 -13.97 9.99 5.94
C ALA A 184 -14.17 11.28 6.75
N GLU A 185 -14.03 12.44 6.11
CA GLU A 185 -14.22 13.76 6.74
C GLU A 185 -15.70 14.06 7.02
N GLU A 186 -16.60 13.73 6.08
CA GLU A 186 -18.05 13.84 6.27
C GLU A 186 -18.53 12.93 7.40
N LEU A 187 -18.08 11.67 7.43
CA LEU A 187 -18.40 10.75 8.51
C LEU A 187 -17.90 11.25 9.87
N ARG A 188 -16.71 11.86 9.90
CA ARG A 188 -16.17 12.49 11.11
C ARG A 188 -17.04 13.65 11.61
N ARG A 189 -17.64 14.42 10.71
CA ARG A 189 -18.53 15.55 11.05
C ARG A 189 -19.92 15.09 11.48
N ALA A 190 -20.43 14.00 10.90
CA ALA A 190 -21.71 13.42 11.27
C ALA A 190 -21.66 12.70 12.64
N ASP A 191 -20.50 12.14 13.00
CA ASP A 191 -20.24 11.50 14.30
C ASP A 191 -19.94 12.52 15.44
N ALA A 192 -19.78 13.81 15.13
CA ALA A 192 -19.35 14.87 16.07
C ALA A 192 -20.53 15.73 16.55
#